data_AF-A0A832R2K5-F1
#
_entry.id   AF-A0A832R2K5-F1
#
_cell.length_a   1.000
_cell.length_b   1.000
_cell.length_c   1.000
_cell.angle_alpha   90.00
_cell.angle_beta   90.00
_cell.angle_gamma   90.00
#
_symmetry.space_group_name_H-M   'P 1'
#
loop_
_entity.id
_entity.type
_entity.pdbx_description
1 polymer ?
#
loop_
_entity_poly.entity_id
_entity_poly.type
_entity_poly.pdbx_seq_one_letter_code
_entity_poly.pdbx_strand_id
1 'polypeptide(L)'
;FLMFGNLIRECGVLNKLSLSAQNELSSLVTILLGITIASTMTADRFIRVDTLIIIGLGLFAFVFDTFGGVIFAKFLNIFRKEDNKINPMIGACGISAFPMSARVIHQMGQKEDPYNYLLMPAISANVGGQIGSVVAGGIILTLVPLLG
;
A
#
# COMPACT_ATOMS: atom_id res chain seq x y z
N PHE A 1 -5.04 -1.57 15.18
CA PHE A 1 -6.38 -1.59 14.54
C PHE A 1 -6.49 -2.57 13.37
N LEU A 2 -5.52 -2.64 12.46
CA LEU A 2 -5.57 -3.53 11.27
C LEU A 2 -5.89 -5.00 11.62
N MET A 3 -5.21 -5.58 12.62
CA MET A 3 -5.45 -6.97 13.06
C MET A 3 -6.83 -7.22 13.66
N PHE A 4 -7.44 -6.21 14.30
CA PHE A 4 -8.79 -6.33 14.85
C PHE A 4 -9.85 -6.39 13.75
N GLY A 5 -9.69 -5.59 12.69
CA GLY A 5 -10.54 -5.68 11.49
C GLY A 5 -10.42 -7.05 10.81
N ASN A 6 -9.19 -7.59 10.72
CA ASN A 6 -8.97 -8.93 10.20
C ASN A 6 -9.63 -10.01 11.07
N LEU A 7 -9.51 -9.90 12.39
CA LEU A 7 -10.14 -10.83 13.33
C LEU A 7 -11.67 -10.85 13.18
N ILE A 8 -12.32 -9.67 13.13
CA ILE A 8 -13.78 -9.57 12.96
C ILE A 8 -14.24 -10.21 11.64
N ARG A 9 -13.43 -10.10 10.58
CA ARG A 9 -13.71 -10.68 9.28
C ARG A 9 -13.55 -12.20 9.28
N GLU A 10 -12.45 -12.70 9.82
CA GLU A 10 -12.07 -14.12 9.74
C GLU A 10 -12.67 -14.98 10.87
N CYS A 11 -13.19 -14.40 11.96
CA CYS A 11 -13.76 -15.16 13.07
C CYS A 11 -15.12 -15.82 12.77
N GLY A 12 -15.76 -15.52 11.63
CA GLY A 12 -16.99 -16.16 11.13
C GLY A 12 -18.28 -15.89 11.93
N VAL A 13 -18.18 -15.44 13.18
CA VAL A 13 -19.33 -15.23 14.08
C VAL A 13 -19.83 -13.78 14.12
N LEU A 14 -19.07 -12.81 13.58
CA LEU A 14 -19.37 -11.37 13.64
C LEU A 14 -19.77 -10.76 12.29
N ASN A 15 -20.54 -11.48 11.47
CA ASN A 15 -20.86 -11.05 10.09
C ASN A 15 -21.51 -9.66 9.98
N LYS A 16 -22.48 -9.34 10.85
CA LYS A 16 -23.10 -8.00 10.88
C LYS A 16 -22.08 -6.92 11.20
N LEU A 17 -21.21 -7.18 12.18
CA LEU A 17 -20.19 -6.23 12.61
C LEU A 17 -19.13 -6.02 11.51
N SER A 18 -18.72 -7.10 10.85
CA SER A 18 -17.78 -7.09 9.73
C SER A 18 -18.30 -6.27 8.54
N LEU A 19 -19.56 -6.49 8.15
CA LEU A 19 -20.20 -5.75 7.04
C LEU A 19 -20.41 -4.28 7.37
N SER A 20 -20.87 -3.96 8.58
CA SER A 20 -21.02 -2.57 9.02
C SER A 20 -19.67 -1.85 9.10
N ALA A 21 -18.61 -2.53 9.55
CA ALA A 21 -17.26 -1.95 9.63
C ALA A 21 -16.67 -1.65 8.23
N GLN A 22 -16.85 -2.57 7.27
CA GLN A 22 -16.29 -2.43 5.91
C GLN A 22 -17.02 -1.38 5.05
N ASN A 23 -18.33 -1.20 5.23
CA ASN A 23 -19.15 -0.34 4.38
C ASN A 23 -19.53 0.98 5.08
N GLU A 24 -20.52 0.93 5.97
CA GLU A 24 -21.15 2.12 6.56
C GLU A 24 -20.17 2.92 7.43
N LEU A 25 -19.51 2.23 8.38
CA LEU A 25 -18.59 2.88 9.30
C LEU A 25 -17.36 3.44 8.57
N SER A 26 -16.80 2.68 7.63
CA SER A 26 -15.69 3.13 6.78
C SER A 26 -16.05 4.39 5.99
N SER A 27 -17.23 4.42 5.36
CA SER A 27 -17.70 5.57 4.59
C SER A 27 -17.93 6.81 5.47
N LEU A 28 -18.58 6.62 6.63
CA LEU A 28 -18.82 7.71 7.59
C LEU A 28 -17.51 8.29 8.11
N VAL A 29 -16.58 7.45 8.58
CA VAL A 29 -15.28 7.90 9.08
C VAL A 29 -14.47 8.58 7.97
N THR A 30 -14.54 8.10 6.73
CA THR A 30 -13.87 8.72 5.58
C THR A 30 -14.38 10.14 5.33
N ILE A 31 -15.70 10.35 5.40
CA ILE A 31 -16.29 11.69 5.25
C ILE A 31 -15.81 12.62 6.37
N LEU A 32 -15.87 12.17 7.63
CA LEU A 32 -15.42 12.97 8.76
C LEU A 32 -13.93 13.30 8.69
N LEU A 33 -13.09 12.34 8.29
CA LEU A 33 -11.66 12.53 8.09
C LEU A 33 -11.40 13.53 6.94
N GLY A 34 -12.14 13.41 5.84
CA GLY A 34 -12.07 14.33 4.70
C GLY A 34 -12.39 15.77 5.10
N ILE A 35 -13.47 15.98 5.86
CA ILE A 35 -13.85 17.31 6.38
C ILE A 35 -12.77 17.84 7.33
N THR A 36 -12.22 17.00 8.20
CA THR A 36 -11.17 17.39 9.16
C THR A 36 -9.88 17.79 8.45
N ILE A 37 -9.46 17.04 7.43
CA ILE A 37 -8.27 17.38 6.64
C ILE A 37 -8.53 18.67 5.85
N ALA A 38 -9.69 18.79 5.20
CA ALA A 38 -10.04 19.98 4.42
C ALA A 38 -10.08 21.25 5.27
N SER A 39 -10.56 21.18 6.51
CA SER A 39 -10.58 22.34 7.42
C SER A 39 -9.18 22.81 7.82
N THR A 40 -8.16 21.95 7.71
CA THR A 40 -6.74 22.32 7.96
C THR A 40 -6.01 22.84 6.72
N MET A 41 -6.58 22.72 5.52
CA MET A 41 -5.99 23.18 4.26
C MET A 41 -6.27 24.67 4.00
N THR A 42 -5.82 25.54 4.90
CA THR A 42 -5.92 26.99 4.72
C THR A 42 -4.90 27.48 3.68
N ALA A 43 -5.23 28.54 2.93
CA ALA A 43 -4.42 29.00 1.80
C ALA A 43 -2.97 29.35 2.20
N ASP A 44 -2.78 29.93 3.38
CA ASP A 44 -1.48 30.25 3.98
C ASP A 44 -0.63 29.02 4.31
N ARG A 45 -1.26 27.88 4.62
CA ARG A 45 -0.57 26.61 4.90
C ARG A 45 -0.33 25.78 3.65
N PHE A 46 -1.26 25.84 2.69
CA PHE A 46 -1.21 25.00 1.50
C PHE A 46 -0.34 25.62 0.38
N ILE A 47 -0.47 26.93 0.11
CA ILE A 47 0.26 27.61 -0.95
C ILE A 47 1.65 28.04 -0.42
N ARG A 48 2.47 27.04 -0.09
CA ARG A 48 3.86 27.21 0.36
C ARG A 48 4.78 26.39 -0.53
N VAL A 49 6.00 26.90 -0.72
CA VAL A 49 7.06 26.15 -1.43
C VAL A 49 7.32 24.81 -0.75
N ASP A 50 7.22 24.77 0.59
CA ASP A 50 7.34 23.55 1.39
C ASP A 50 6.34 22.46 0.94
N THR A 51 5.08 22.83 0.67
CA THR A 51 4.05 21.91 0.17
C THR A 51 4.42 21.33 -1.19
N LEU A 52 4.98 22.16 -2.09
CA LEU A 52 5.43 21.71 -3.40
C LEU A 52 6.60 20.72 -3.29
N ILE A 53 7.53 20.98 -2.36
CA ILE A 53 8.65 20.08 -2.07
C ILE A 53 8.12 18.75 -1.52
N ILE A 54 7.15 18.75 -0.61
CA ILE A 54 6.53 17.53 -0.08
C ILE A 54 5.89 16.69 -1.19
N ILE A 55 5.14 17.33 -2.10
CA ILE A 55 4.53 16.64 -3.25
C ILE A 55 5.61 16.03 -4.16
N GLY A 56 6.66 16.79 -4.46
CA GLY A 56 7.79 16.31 -5.27
C GLY A 56 8.55 15.15 -4.63
N LEU A 57 8.83 15.24 -3.33
CA LEU A 57 9.45 14.16 -2.56
C LEU A 57 8.57 12.91 -2.52
N GLY A 58 7.25 13.07 -2.38
CA GLY A 58 6.30 11.97 -2.43
C GLY A 58 6.31 11.24 -3.78
N LEU A 59 6.33 11.98 -4.89
CA LEU A 59 6.46 11.40 -6.23
C LEU A 59 7.78 10.64 -6.38
N PHE A 60 8.90 11.25 -5.96
CA PHE A 60 10.21 10.62 -6.01
C PHE A 60 10.26 9.35 -5.16
N ALA A 61 9.73 9.38 -3.93
CA ALA A 61 9.64 8.23 -3.05
C ALA A 61 8.87 7.07 -3.70
N PHE A 62 7.76 7.36 -4.39
CA PHE A 62 6.95 6.35 -5.08
C PHE A 62 7.70 5.66 -6.23
N VAL A 63 8.50 6.42 -6.98
CA VAL A 63 9.37 5.88 -8.05
C VAL A 63 10.44 4.95 -7.45
N PHE A 64 11.08 5.37 -6.35
CA PHE A 64 12.08 4.56 -5.67
C PHE A 64 11.51 3.31 -5.02
N ASP A 65 10.29 3.37 -4.47
CA ASP A 65 9.59 2.22 -3.91
C ASP A 65 9.33 1.16 -4.99
N THR A 66 8.79 1.59 -6.15
CA THR A 66 8.55 0.71 -7.30
C THR A 66 9.85 0.10 -7.83
N PHE A 67 10.88 0.92 -8.02
CA PHE A 67 12.19 0.48 -8.51
C PHE A 67 12.86 -0.49 -7.53
N GLY A 68 12.85 -0.16 -6.25
CA GLY A 68 13.38 -0.99 -5.17
C GLY A 68 12.68 -2.34 -5.11
N GLY A 69 11.35 -2.36 -5.20
CA GLY A 69 10.56 -3.60 -5.25
C GLY A 69 10.91 -4.50 -6.44
N VAL A 70 11.07 -3.94 -7.64
CA VAL A 70 11.47 -4.70 -8.83
C VAL A 70 12.89 -5.26 -8.70
N ILE A 71 13.85 -4.45 -8.23
CA ILE A 71 15.22 -4.92 -8.00
C ILE A 71 15.24 -6.02 -6.95
N PHE A 72 14.49 -5.86 -5.86
CA PHE A 72 14.40 -6.87 -4.82
C PHE A 72 13.84 -8.19 -5.35
N ALA A 73 12.79 -8.14 -6.19
CA ALA A 73 12.27 -9.34 -6.85
C ALA A 73 13.32 -10.00 -7.77
N LYS A 74 14.11 -9.22 -8.52
CA LYS A 74 15.22 -9.75 -9.33
C LYS A 74 16.31 -10.36 -8.45
N PHE A 75 16.65 -9.73 -7.33
CA PHE A 75 17.63 -10.24 -6.38
C PHE A 75 17.18 -11.57 -5.77
N LEU A 76 15.90 -11.69 -5.37
CA LEU A 76 15.33 -12.94 -4.89
C LEU A 76 15.42 -14.06 -5.94
N ASN A 77 15.28 -13.74 -7.23
CA ASN A 77 15.41 -14.73 -8.30
C ASN A 77 16.81 -15.30 -8.47
N ILE A 78 17.86 -14.65 -7.94
CA ILE A 78 19.24 -15.17 -7.99
C ILE A 78 19.38 -16.38 -7.06
N PHE A 79 18.66 -16.40 -5.93
CA PHE A 79 18.73 -17.49 -4.94
C PHE A 79 17.66 -18.57 -5.14
N ARG A 80 16.72 -18.37 -6.06
CA ARG A 80 15.62 -19.30 -6.33
C ARG A 80 15.98 -20.26 -7.46
N LYS A 81 15.52 -21.51 -7.33
CA LYS A 81 15.60 -22.52 -8.40
C LYS A 81 14.88 -22.02 -9.66
N GLU A 82 15.34 -22.45 -10.83
CA GLU A 82 14.80 -21.96 -12.11
C GLU A 82 13.30 -22.16 -12.27
N ASP A 83 12.79 -23.29 -11.79
CA ASP A 83 11.37 -23.65 -11.89
C ASP A 83 10.44 -22.77 -11.02
N ASN A 84 11.00 -21.92 -10.15
CA ASN A 84 10.24 -21.14 -9.19
C ASN A 84 10.68 -19.66 -9.14
N LYS A 85 11.13 -19.09 -10.26
CA LYS A 85 11.44 -17.66 -10.35
C LYS A 85 10.15 -16.81 -10.26
N ILE A 86 10.21 -15.70 -9.54
CA ILE A 86 9.12 -14.73 -9.40
C ILE A 86 9.15 -13.78 -10.59
N ASN A 87 8.00 -13.46 -11.17
CA ASN A 87 7.94 -12.38 -12.16
C ASN A 87 8.35 -11.04 -11.50
N PRO A 88 9.40 -10.35 -11.98
CA PRO A 88 9.85 -9.09 -11.40
C PRO A 88 8.79 -7.99 -11.33
N MET A 89 7.78 -8.04 -12.21
CA MET A 89 6.63 -7.12 -12.15
C MET A 89 5.87 -7.21 -10.83
N ILE A 90 5.82 -8.39 -10.19
CA ILE A 90 5.20 -8.57 -8.88
C ILE A 90 5.90 -7.71 -7.81
N GLY A 91 7.21 -7.48 -7.97
CA GLY A 91 7.98 -6.60 -7.09
C GLY A 91 7.50 -5.15 -7.11
N ALA A 92 7.04 -4.65 -8.26
CA ALA A 92 6.46 -3.30 -8.38
C ALA A 92 5.13 -3.16 -7.61
N CYS A 93 4.45 -4.27 -7.29
CA CYS A 93 3.19 -4.24 -6.53
C CYS A 93 3.38 -4.03 -5.03
N GLY A 94 4.61 -4.02 -4.53
CA GLY A 94 4.93 -3.86 -3.11
C GLY A 94 4.54 -2.50 -2.52
N ILE A 95 4.15 -1.54 -3.36
CA ILE A 95 3.60 -0.26 -2.95
C ILE A 95 2.24 -0.44 -2.25
N SER A 96 1.93 0.35 -1.23
CA SER A 96 0.71 0.21 -0.39
C SER A 96 -0.61 0.68 -1.05
N ALA A 97 -0.68 0.67 -2.38
CA ALA A 97 -1.85 1.06 -3.17
C ALA A 97 -2.79 -0.14 -3.44
N PHE A 98 -3.53 -0.55 -2.42
CA PHE A 98 -4.44 -1.69 -2.47
C PHE A 98 -5.83 -1.33 -3.05
N PRO A 99 -6.46 -2.17 -3.91
CA PRO A 99 -5.88 -3.29 -4.68
C PRO A 99 -5.30 -2.83 -6.03
N MET A 100 -5.23 -1.53 -6.30
CA MET A 100 -5.01 -0.98 -7.63
C MET A 100 -3.64 -1.32 -8.21
N SER A 101 -2.56 -1.28 -7.42
CA SER A 101 -1.22 -1.62 -7.90
C SER A 101 -1.15 -3.03 -8.49
N ALA A 102 -1.76 -4.00 -7.80
CA ALA A 102 -1.85 -5.37 -8.27
C ALA A 102 -2.67 -5.51 -9.58
N ARG A 103 -3.73 -4.70 -9.74
CA ARG A 103 -4.52 -4.66 -10.98
C ARG A 103 -3.75 -4.06 -12.14
N VAL A 104 -2.99 -2.98 -11.92
CA VAL A 104 -2.15 -2.35 -12.95
C VAL A 104 -1.09 -3.35 -13.44
N ILE A 105 -0.43 -4.05 -12.53
CA ILE A 105 0.57 -5.05 -12.89
C ILE A 105 -0.04 -6.24 -13.60
N HIS A 106 -1.21 -6.70 -13.16
CA HIS A 106 -1.93 -7.75 -13.88
C HIS A 106 -2.32 -7.32 -15.31
N GLN A 107 -2.79 -6.09 -15.49
CA GLN A 107 -3.10 -5.54 -16.81
C GLN A 107 -1.85 -5.42 -17.69
N MET A 108 -0.71 -5.00 -17.13
CA MET A 108 0.55 -4.95 -17.88
C MET A 108 1.02 -6.36 -18.25
N GLY A 109 0.95 -7.32 -17.34
CA GLY A 109 1.28 -8.72 -17.62
C GLY A 109 0.39 -9.33 -18.70
N GLN A 110 -0.92 -9.07 -18.68
CA GLN A 110 -1.84 -9.54 -19.73
C GLN A 110 -1.63 -8.87 -21.09
N LYS A 111 -1.08 -7.65 -21.13
CA LYS A 111 -0.71 -7.00 -22.39
C LYS A 111 0.50 -7.66 -23.05
N GLU A 112 1.43 -8.18 -22.25
CA GLU A 112 2.60 -8.92 -22.75
C GLU A 112 2.26 -10.38 -23.08
N ASP A 113 1.49 -11.05 -22.21
CA ASP A 113 1.03 -12.41 -22.40
C ASP A 113 -0.38 -12.60 -21.81
N PRO A 114 -1.42 -12.82 -22.66
CA PRO A 114 -2.79 -13.02 -22.22
C PRO A 114 -3.00 -14.22 -21.27
N TYR A 115 -2.07 -15.18 -21.23
CA TYR A 115 -2.13 -16.33 -20.33
C TYR A 115 -1.38 -16.12 -19.01
N ASN A 116 -0.72 -14.97 -18.82
CA ASN A 116 0.07 -14.67 -17.64
C ASN A 116 -0.75 -14.00 -16.52
N TYR A 117 -1.38 -14.81 -15.67
CA TYR A 117 -2.25 -14.35 -14.59
C TYR A 117 -1.47 -13.99 -13.31
N LEU A 118 -1.05 -12.72 -13.22
CA LEU A 118 -0.28 -12.22 -12.08
C LEU A 118 -1.11 -11.71 -10.89
N LEU A 119 -2.44 -11.62 -11.01
CA LEU A 119 -3.27 -10.93 -10.01
C LEU A 119 -3.14 -11.50 -8.59
N MET A 120 -3.21 -12.82 -8.45
CA MET A 120 -3.14 -13.47 -7.13
C MET A 120 -1.80 -13.23 -6.41
N PRO A 121 -0.64 -13.53 -7.01
CA PRO A 121 0.64 -13.25 -6.37
C PRO A 121 0.90 -11.73 -6.21
N ALA A 122 0.39 -10.89 -7.11
CA ALA A 122 0.49 -9.44 -7.01
C ALA A 122 -0.32 -8.87 -5.82
N ILE A 123 -1.50 -9.42 -5.54
CA ILE A 123 -2.30 -9.04 -4.37
C ILE A 123 -1.54 -9.38 -3.09
N SER A 124 -0.90 -10.54 -3.00
CA SER A 124 -0.10 -10.92 -1.83
C SER A 124 1.06 -9.94 -1.58
N ALA A 125 1.79 -9.56 -2.63
CA ALA A 125 2.86 -8.58 -2.53
C ALA A 125 2.35 -7.20 -2.06
N ASN A 126 1.21 -6.75 -2.58
CA ASN A 126 0.60 -5.46 -2.22
C ASN A 126 0.11 -5.43 -0.76
N VAL A 127 -0.52 -6.51 -0.27
CA VAL A 127 -0.89 -6.65 1.14
C VAL A 127 0.36 -6.60 2.04
N GLY A 128 1.45 -7.26 1.63
CA GLY A 128 2.73 -7.18 2.33
C GLY A 128 3.26 -5.75 2.44
N GLY A 129 3.16 -4.98 1.35
CA GLY A 129 3.49 -3.56 1.31
C GLY A 129 2.71 -2.70 2.29
N GLN A 130 1.39 -2.92 2.37
CA GLN A 130 0.52 -2.21 3.30
C GLN A 130 0.87 -2.50 4.76
N ILE A 131 1.19 -3.74 5.11
CA ILE A 131 1.65 -4.11 6.46
C ILE A 131 3.01 -3.49 6.76
N GLY A 132 3.97 -3.59 5.82
CA GLY A 132 5.31 -3.03 5.96
C GLY A 132 5.29 -1.52 6.21
N SER A 133 4.42 -0.79 5.51
CA SER A 133 4.25 0.66 5.69
C SER A 133 3.80 1.03 7.11
N VAL A 134 2.85 0.27 7.69
CA VAL A 134 2.37 0.50 9.06
C VAL A 134 3.47 0.20 10.09
N VAL A 135 4.26 -0.86 9.87
CA VAL A 135 5.39 -1.21 10.75
C VAL A 135 6.46 -0.12 10.71
N ALA A 136 6.86 0.32 9.51
CA ALA A 136 7.84 1.38 9.35
C ALA A 136 7.37 2.70 10.00
N GLY A 137 6.10 3.06 9.80
CA GLY A 137 5.50 4.23 10.47
C GLY A 137 5.52 4.10 11.99
N GLY A 138 5.19 2.92 12.54
CA GLY A 138 5.28 2.63 13.97
C GLY A 138 6.70 2.80 14.52
N ILE A 139 7.70 2.28 13.82
CA ILE A 139 9.12 2.41 14.21
C ILE A 139 9.53 3.90 14.22
N ILE A 140 9.18 4.66 13.19
CA ILE A 140 9.49 6.10 13.12
C ILE A 140 8.86 6.84 14.31
N LEU A 141 7.58 6.57 14.63
CA LEU A 141 6.91 7.18 15.78
C LEU A 141 7.58 6.83 17.12
N THR A 142 8.21 5.66 17.24
CA THR A 142 8.98 5.32 18.45
C THR A 142 10.36 5.96 18.50
N LEU A 143 11.00 6.20 17.34
CA LEU A 143 12.34 6.76 17.25
C LEU A 143 12.37 8.29 17.32
N VAL A 144 11.37 8.98 16.77
CA VAL A 144 11.33 10.45 16.74
C VAL A 144 11.42 11.08 18.13
N PRO A 145 10.69 10.60 19.17
CA PRO A 145 10.82 11.12 20.53
C PRO A 145 12.14 10.76 21.24
N LEU A 146 12.91 9.80 20.68
CA LEU A 146 14.17 9.31 21.25
C LEU A 146 15.39 10.03 20.63
N LEU A 147 15.18 10.68 19.49
CA LEU A 147 16.19 11.44 18.73
C LEU A 147 16.09 12.97 18.97
N GLY A 148 15.15 13.42 19.81
CA GLY A 148 14.98 14.81 20.26
C GLY A 148 14.97 14.90 21.78
#